data_AF-A0A957ZEN1-F1
#
_entry.id   AF-A0A957ZEN1-F1
#
_cell.length_a   1.000
_cell.length_b   1.000
_cell.length_c   1.000
_cell.angle_alpha   90.00
_cell.angle_beta   90.00
_cell.angle_gamma   90.00
#
_symmetry.space_group_name_H-M   'P 1'
#
loop_
_entity.id
_entity.type
_entity.pdbx_description
1 polymer ?
#
loop_
_entity_poly.entity_id
_entity_poly.type
_entity_poly.pdbx_seq_one_letter_code
_entity_poly.pdbx_strand_id
1 'polypeptide(L)'
;VAYCIGVTGLDPLKNALIFERFLNPDRVSMPDFDLDFPDDQREELIRYTIQKYGQDQVAQIVTFGRMKARAAIRDVGRAQEVALHDVDRIAKMIPAIPGKPVTINDVLTEGHEFYNPELVEVYKKEKWVRELLDMSMNLEGVARHSGIHAAAVIVADRDITHYAPLMRPSKG
;
A
#
# COMPACT_ATOMS: atom_id res chain seq x y z
N VAL A 1 -19.55 22.62 -12.53
CA VAL A 1 -19.89 21.51 -13.45
C VAL A 1 -20.27 20.26 -12.69
N ALA A 2 -19.35 19.61 -11.95
CA ALA A 2 -19.62 18.35 -11.24
C ALA A 2 -20.89 18.37 -10.36
N TYR A 3 -21.11 19.47 -9.63
CA TYR A 3 -22.34 19.70 -8.87
C TYR A 3 -23.61 19.71 -9.75
N CYS A 4 -23.58 20.43 -10.87
CA CYS A 4 -24.74 20.57 -11.75
C CYS A 4 -25.15 19.26 -12.44
N ILE A 5 -24.20 18.36 -12.68
CA ILE A 5 -24.44 17.05 -13.30
C ILE A 5 -24.62 15.93 -12.28
N GLY A 6 -24.70 16.25 -10.97
CA GLY A 6 -24.98 15.29 -9.91
C GLY A 6 -23.81 14.41 -9.48
N VAL A 7 -22.58 14.70 -9.92
CA VAL A 7 -21.39 13.95 -9.48
C VAL A 7 -21.04 14.29 -8.03
N THR A 8 -21.22 15.54 -7.61
CA THR A 8 -21.01 15.97 -6.22
C THR A 8 -22.31 16.51 -5.63
N GLY A 9 -22.62 16.16 -4.38
CA GLY A 9 -23.82 16.66 -3.68
C GLY A 9 -23.67 18.06 -3.06
N LEU A 10 -22.48 18.65 -3.07
CA LEU A 10 -22.17 19.92 -2.41
C LEU A 10 -22.13 21.08 -3.40
N ASP A 11 -22.86 22.17 -3.12
CA ASP A 11 -22.82 23.41 -3.89
C ASP A 11 -21.46 24.12 -3.69
N PRO A 12 -20.61 24.23 -4.71
CA PRO A 12 -19.29 24.83 -4.57
C PRO A 12 -19.36 26.35 -4.37
N LEU A 13 -20.36 27.05 -4.92
CA LEU A 13 -20.45 28.51 -4.83
C LEU A 13 -20.84 28.93 -3.41
N LYS A 14 -21.82 28.23 -2.82
CA LYS A 14 -22.24 28.47 -1.43
C LYS A 14 -21.12 28.24 -0.42
N ASN A 15 -20.20 27.32 -0.69
CA ASN A 15 -19.11 26.94 0.19
C ASN A 15 -17.75 27.55 -0.22
N ALA A 16 -17.74 28.49 -1.17
CA ALA A 16 -16.53 29.14 -1.68
C ALA A 16 -15.43 28.15 -2.13
N LEU A 17 -15.83 27.00 -2.69
CA LEU A 17 -14.89 26.02 -3.24
C LEU A 17 -14.40 26.48 -4.62
N ILE A 18 -13.09 26.51 -4.80
CA ILE A 18 -12.44 26.95 -6.03
C ILE A 18 -12.24 25.79 -7.02
N PHE A 19 -12.60 26.00 -8.29
CA PHE A 19 -12.50 24.97 -9.33
C PHE A 19 -11.05 24.68 -9.71
N GLU A 20 -10.20 25.70 -9.70
CA GLU A 20 -8.79 25.67 -10.10
C GLU A 20 -7.94 24.78 -9.17
N ARG A 21 -8.42 24.51 -7.96
CA ARG A 21 -7.80 23.54 -7.05
C ARG A 21 -7.94 22.10 -7.55
N PHE A 22 -8.98 21.83 -8.34
CA PHE A 22 -9.26 20.55 -8.98
C PHE A 22 -8.61 20.47 -10.36
N LEU A 23 -8.87 21.45 -11.24
CA LEU A 23 -8.28 21.51 -12.58
C LEU A 23 -7.72 22.90 -12.85
N ASN A 24 -6.39 23.01 -12.85
CA ASN A 24 -5.70 24.26 -13.10
C ASN A 24 -5.49 24.48 -14.61
N PRO A 25 -6.00 25.59 -15.19
CA PRO A 25 -5.86 25.87 -16.62
C PRO A 25 -4.39 26.04 -17.08
N ASP A 26 -3.50 26.49 -16.20
CA ASP A 26 -2.08 26.70 -16.51
C ASP A 26 -1.26 25.40 -16.42
N ARG A 27 -1.85 24.33 -15.91
CA ARG A 27 -1.22 23.01 -15.78
C ARG A 27 -2.04 21.96 -16.53
N VAL A 28 -1.59 21.64 -17.75
CA VAL A 28 -2.19 20.56 -18.55
C VAL A 28 -1.83 19.20 -17.91
N SER A 29 -2.72 18.72 -17.06
CA SER A 29 -2.66 17.38 -16.47
C SER A 29 -4.04 16.76 -16.47
N MET A 30 -4.10 15.43 -16.61
CA MET A 30 -5.35 14.70 -16.44
C MET A 30 -5.88 14.95 -15.02
N PRO A 31 -7.15 15.38 -14.87
CA PRO A 31 -7.74 15.52 -13.55
C PRO A 31 -7.91 14.15 -12.90
N ASP A 32 -7.70 14.10 -11.58
CA ASP A 32 -7.93 12.90 -10.77
C ASP A 32 -9.22 13.09 -9.97
N PHE A 33 -10.28 12.36 -10.35
CA PHE A 33 -11.61 12.49 -9.75
C PHE A 33 -11.97 11.19 -9.02
N ASP A 34 -11.69 11.15 -7.72
CA ASP A 34 -12.08 10.03 -6.86
C ASP A 34 -13.57 10.08 -6.50
N LEU A 35 -14.23 8.93 -6.57
CA LEU A 35 -15.63 8.77 -6.20
C LEU A 35 -15.74 7.79 -5.03
N ASP A 36 -16.36 8.25 -3.95
CA ASP A 36 -16.66 7.43 -2.78
C ASP A 36 -18.01 6.73 -2.95
N PHE A 37 -18.02 5.42 -2.71
CA PHE A 37 -19.22 4.60 -2.72
C PHE A 37 -19.31 3.74 -1.46
N PRO A 38 -20.53 3.38 -1.01
CA PRO A 38 -20.71 2.38 0.04
C PRO A 38 -20.02 1.06 -0.34
N ASP A 39 -19.35 0.44 0.64
CA ASP A 39 -18.57 -0.79 0.42
C ASP A 39 -19.43 -1.95 -0.09
N ASP A 40 -20.69 -2.04 0.37
CA ASP A 40 -21.66 -3.05 -0.05
C ASP A 40 -22.15 -2.89 -1.50
N GLN A 41 -21.96 -1.71 -2.12
CA GLN A 41 -22.30 -1.44 -3.51
C GLN A 41 -21.11 -1.60 -4.47
N ARG A 42 -19.90 -1.78 -3.93
CA ARG A 42 -18.67 -1.82 -4.74
C ARG A 42 -18.73 -2.87 -5.84
N GLU A 43 -19.17 -4.08 -5.53
CA GLU A 43 -19.25 -5.13 -6.54
C GLU A 43 -20.28 -4.82 -7.63
N GLU A 44 -21.39 -4.17 -7.28
CA GLU A 44 -22.41 -3.77 -8.24
C GLU A 44 -21.86 -2.75 -9.24
N LEU A 45 -21.12 -1.75 -8.76
CA LEU A 45 -20.48 -0.75 -9.61
C LEU A 45 -19.42 -1.35 -10.54
N ILE A 46 -18.63 -2.31 -10.05
CA ILE A 46 -17.69 -3.05 -10.88
C ILE A 46 -18.44 -3.83 -11.97
N ARG A 47 -19.52 -4.54 -11.61
CA ARG A 47 -20.36 -5.27 -12.58
C ARG A 47 -20.98 -4.32 -13.61
N TYR A 48 -21.50 -3.17 -13.19
CA TYR A 48 -22.03 -2.14 -14.09
C TYR A 48 -20.95 -1.65 -15.07
N THR A 49 -19.75 -1.38 -14.57
CA THR A 49 -18.62 -0.91 -15.38
C THR A 49 -18.23 -1.96 -16.42
N ILE A 50 -18.16 -3.24 -16.03
CA ILE A 50 -17.92 -4.36 -16.95
C ILE A 50 -19.02 -4.47 -18.01
N GLN A 51 -20.28 -4.37 -17.63
CA GLN A 51 -21.41 -4.43 -18.58
C GLN A 51 -21.40 -3.25 -19.56
N LYS A 52 -20.98 -2.06 -19.09
CA LYS A 52 -20.97 -0.84 -19.90
C LYS A 52 -19.80 -0.77 -20.88
N TYR A 53 -18.61 -1.19 -20.48
CA TYR A 53 -17.38 -1.02 -21.26
C TYR A 53 -16.82 -2.33 -21.83
N GLY A 54 -17.34 -3.48 -21.45
CA GLY A 54 -16.87 -4.79 -21.91
C GLY A 54 -15.91 -5.44 -20.92
N GLN A 55 -16.01 -6.77 -20.82
CA GLN A 55 -15.27 -7.58 -19.85
C GLN A 55 -13.76 -7.50 -20.03
N ASP A 56 -13.27 -7.43 -21.27
CA ASP A 56 -11.83 -7.40 -21.56
C ASP A 56 -11.24 -5.99 -21.44
N GLN A 57 -12.07 -4.95 -21.29
CA GLN A 57 -11.65 -3.54 -21.19
C GLN A 57 -11.63 -3.03 -19.75
N VAL A 58 -12.04 -3.86 -18.78
CA VAL A 58 -12.15 -3.49 -17.36
C VAL A 58 -11.33 -4.45 -16.52
N ALA A 59 -10.43 -3.91 -15.70
CA ALA A 59 -9.59 -4.71 -14.80
C ALA A 59 -9.37 -4.00 -13.46
N GLN A 60 -9.14 -4.78 -12.39
CA GLN A 60 -8.74 -4.22 -11.11
C GLN A 60 -7.22 -4.06 -11.03
N ILE A 61 -6.76 -3.07 -10.27
CA ILE A 61 -5.32 -2.83 -10.08
C ILE A 61 -4.75 -3.86 -9.09
N VAL A 62 -3.56 -4.39 -9.38
CA VAL A 62 -2.82 -5.26 -8.44
C VAL A 62 -2.13 -4.42 -7.36
N THR A 63 -2.15 -4.90 -6.12
CA THR A 63 -1.28 -4.38 -5.06
C THR A 63 -0.20 -5.39 -4.73
N PHE A 64 0.98 -4.92 -4.37
CA PHE A 64 2.07 -5.78 -3.89
C PHE A 64 2.30 -5.53 -2.41
N GLY A 65 2.00 -6.54 -1.59
CA GLY A 65 2.37 -6.53 -0.19
C GLY A 65 3.87 -6.76 -0.07
N ARG A 66 4.61 -5.75 0.41
CA ARG A 66 6.04 -5.84 0.67
C ARG A 66 6.31 -6.24 2.12
N MET A 67 7.42 -6.93 2.35
CA MET A 67 7.87 -7.29 3.69
C MET A 67 8.29 -6.03 4.45
N LYS A 68 7.53 -5.64 5.48
CA LYS A 68 7.92 -4.58 6.42
C LYS A 68 8.91 -5.14 7.44
N ALA A 69 9.73 -4.28 8.07
CA ALA A 69 10.71 -4.62 9.11
C ALA A 69 10.28 -5.77 10.05
N ARG A 70 9.16 -5.58 10.77
CA ARG A 70 8.64 -6.56 11.73
C ARG A 70 8.30 -7.92 11.09
N ALA A 71 7.79 -7.91 9.86
CA ALA A 71 7.44 -9.13 9.14
C ALA A 71 8.72 -9.85 8.65
N ALA A 72 9.71 -9.10 8.15
CA ALA A 72 11.02 -9.63 7.79
C ALA A 72 11.70 -10.31 8.98
N ILE A 73 11.76 -9.63 10.13
CA ILE A 73 12.32 -10.20 11.39
C ILE A 73 11.62 -11.50 11.76
N ARG A 74 10.29 -11.55 11.69
CA ARG A 74 9.52 -12.76 12.03
C ARG A 74 9.76 -13.92 11.07
N ASP A 75 9.78 -13.65 9.77
CA ASP A 75 9.95 -14.70 8.77
C ASP A 75 11.39 -15.24 8.76
N VAL A 76 12.41 -14.38 8.92
CA VAL A 76 13.80 -14.80 9.09
C VAL A 76 13.98 -15.58 10.38
N GLY A 77 13.44 -15.08 11.50
CA GLY A 77 13.54 -15.76 12.80
C GLY A 77 12.93 -17.16 12.77
N ARG A 78 11.78 -17.33 12.09
CA ARG A 78 11.18 -18.65 11.86
C ARG A 78 12.07 -19.56 11.01
N ALA A 79 12.70 -19.02 9.95
CA ALA A 79 13.59 -19.80 9.08
C ALA A 79 14.90 -20.21 9.78
N GLN A 80 15.36 -19.42 10.76
CA GLN A 80 16.53 -19.71 11.59
C GLN A 80 16.19 -20.52 12.86
N GLU A 81 14.94 -20.97 13.02
CA GLU A 81 14.46 -21.72 14.20
C GLU A 81 14.67 -20.99 15.53
N VAL A 82 14.71 -19.66 15.52
CA VAL A 82 14.76 -18.85 16.74
C VAL A 82 13.39 -18.94 17.44
N ALA A 83 13.41 -19.08 18.77
CA ALA A 83 12.18 -19.16 19.56
C ALA A 83 11.27 -17.95 19.29
N LEU A 84 9.99 -18.21 19.03
CA LEU A 84 9.02 -17.18 18.63
C LEU A 84 8.96 -16.00 19.62
N HIS A 85 9.08 -16.29 20.92
CA HIS A 85 9.12 -15.29 21.98
C HIS A 85 10.25 -14.27 21.78
N ASP A 86 11.45 -14.74 21.44
CA ASP A 86 12.62 -13.88 21.27
C ASP A 86 12.55 -13.08 19.98
N VAL A 87 12.07 -13.70 18.90
CA VAL A 87 11.80 -13.02 17.63
C VAL A 87 10.76 -11.91 17.81
N ASP A 88 9.68 -12.17 18.54
CA ASP A 88 8.65 -11.17 18.82
C ASP A 88 9.15 -10.04 19.72
N ARG A 89 10.03 -10.34 20.68
CA ARG A 89 10.69 -9.32 21.50
C ARG A 89 11.48 -8.36 20.63
N ILE A 90 12.32 -8.87 19.72
CA ILE A 90 13.12 -8.05 18.80
C ILE A 90 12.21 -7.29 17.82
N ALA A 91 11.22 -7.95 17.22
CA ALA A 91 10.31 -7.30 16.27
C ALA A 91 9.51 -6.16 16.90
N LYS A 92 9.12 -6.26 18.17
CA LYS A 92 8.38 -5.20 18.89
C LYS A 92 9.22 -3.95 19.14
N MET A 93 10.55 -4.05 19.13
CA MET A 93 11.46 -2.90 19.28
C MET A 93 11.47 -1.97 18.06
N ILE A 94 11.01 -2.44 16.90
CA ILE A 94 10.79 -1.61 15.71
C ILE A 94 9.44 -0.90 15.84
N PRO A 95 9.32 0.44 15.76
CA PRO A 95 8.03 1.13 15.79
C PRO A 95 7.09 0.70 14.66
N ALA A 96 5.78 0.65 14.93
CA ALA A 96 4.75 0.37 13.93
C ALA A 96 3.72 1.50 13.90
N ILE A 97 3.99 2.50 13.06
CA ILE A 97 3.18 3.71 12.96
C ILE A 97 2.36 3.67 11.65
N PRO A 98 1.02 3.77 11.70
CA PRO A 98 0.21 3.86 10.48
C PRO A 98 0.67 5.00 9.56
N GLY A 99 0.85 4.70 8.27
CA GLY A 99 1.28 5.68 7.27
C GLY A 99 2.76 6.06 7.29
N LYS A 100 3.53 5.66 8.31
CA LYS A 100 4.98 5.88 8.38
C LYS A 100 5.73 4.55 8.37
N PRO A 101 6.20 4.07 7.20
CA PRO A 101 7.02 2.86 7.15
C PRO A 101 8.35 3.12 7.85
N VAL A 102 8.73 2.20 8.74
CA VAL A 102 10.01 2.24 9.47
C VAL A 102 10.84 1.06 9.01
N THR A 103 12.09 1.32 8.63
CA THR A 103 13.06 0.27 8.26
C THR A 103 13.83 -0.23 9.48
N ILE A 104 14.48 -1.39 9.37
CA ILE A 104 15.37 -1.86 10.45
C ILE A 104 16.57 -0.91 10.60
N ASN A 105 17.11 -0.43 9.48
CA ASN A 105 18.26 0.48 9.48
C ASN A 105 17.95 1.83 10.15
N ASP A 106 16.73 2.36 9.96
CA ASP A 106 16.25 3.58 10.63
C ASP A 106 16.33 3.46 12.15
N VAL A 107 16.03 2.28 12.70
CA VAL A 107 16.02 2.05 14.14
C VAL A 107 17.45 1.87 14.69
N LEU A 108 18.38 1.40 13.86
CA LEU A 108 19.79 1.22 14.23
C LEU A 108 20.65 2.48 14.04
N THR A 109 20.18 3.47 13.27
CA THR A 109 20.95 4.67 12.93
C THR A 109 20.79 5.76 13.97
N GLU A 110 21.87 6.10 14.66
CA GLU A 110 21.90 7.19 15.64
C GLU A 110 21.49 8.53 14.99
N GLY A 111 20.59 9.27 15.66
CA GLY A 111 20.05 10.53 15.16
C GLY A 111 18.83 10.41 14.24
N HIS A 112 18.41 9.20 13.86
CA HIS A 112 17.15 8.99 13.14
C HIS A 112 15.92 9.15 14.05
N GLU A 113 14.76 9.57 13.52
CA GLU A 113 13.53 9.77 14.32
C GLU A 113 13.01 8.49 15.00
N PHE A 114 13.44 7.33 14.51
CA PHE A 114 13.04 6.00 15.00
C PHE A 114 14.16 5.26 15.74
N TYR A 115 15.28 5.93 16.03
CA TYR A 115 16.43 5.33 16.70
C TYR A 115 16.04 4.67 18.04
N ASN A 116 16.46 3.42 18.24
CA ASN A 116 16.23 2.69 19.48
C ASN A 116 17.56 2.20 20.07
N PRO A 117 18.08 2.84 21.14
CA PRO A 117 19.35 2.46 21.75
C PRO A 117 19.33 1.05 22.33
N GLU A 118 18.19 0.58 22.84
CA GLU A 118 18.08 -0.79 23.39
C GLU A 118 18.28 -1.84 22.30
N LEU A 119 17.69 -1.63 21.12
CA LEU A 119 17.87 -2.52 19.98
C LEU A 119 19.32 -2.54 19.50
N VAL A 120 19.97 -1.38 19.47
CA VAL A 120 21.39 -1.25 19.08
C VAL A 120 22.30 -1.98 20.06
N GLU A 121 22.02 -1.89 21.36
CA GLU A 121 22.80 -2.59 22.38
C GLU A 121 22.70 -4.12 22.23
N VAL A 122 21.50 -4.66 22.05
CA VAL A 122 21.34 -6.12 21.82
C VAL A 122 21.90 -6.54 20.46
N TYR A 123 21.78 -5.71 19.43
CA TYR A 123 22.40 -5.94 18.11
C TYR A 123 23.93 -6.04 18.20
N LYS A 124 24.57 -5.21 19.03
CA LYS A 124 26.03 -5.25 19.24
C LYS A 124 26.48 -6.40 20.13
N LYS A 125 25.69 -6.75 21.16
CA LYS A 125 26.06 -7.75 22.19
C LYS A 125 25.74 -9.17 21.78
N GLU A 126 24.57 -9.40 21.19
CA GLU A 126 24.04 -10.74 20.94
C GLU A 126 24.23 -11.13 19.48
N LYS A 127 25.13 -12.10 19.22
CA LYS A 127 25.46 -12.55 17.86
C LYS A 127 24.23 -12.99 17.06
N TRP A 128 23.31 -13.73 17.70
CA TRP A 128 22.11 -14.23 17.04
C TRP A 128 21.15 -13.09 16.62
N VAL A 129 21.06 -12.01 17.42
CA VAL A 129 20.26 -10.83 17.07
C VAL A 129 20.86 -10.11 15.87
N ARG A 130 22.19 -9.97 15.84
CA ARG A 130 22.89 -9.38 14.70
C ARG A 130 22.61 -10.15 13.41
N GLU A 131 22.80 -11.46 13.43
CA GLU A 131 22.55 -12.32 12.25
C GLU A 131 21.08 -12.29 11.80
N LEU A 132 20.14 -12.25 12.76
CA LEU A 132 18.72 -12.09 12.49
C LEU A 132 18.42 -10.76 11.79
N LEU A 133 18.90 -9.63 12.33
CA LEU A 133 18.62 -8.30 11.80
C LEU A 133 19.32 -8.04 10.46
N ASP A 134 20.57 -8.47 10.31
CA ASP A 134 21.33 -8.33 9.06
C ASP A 134 20.66 -9.07 7.91
N MET A 135 20.18 -10.29 8.15
CA MET A 135 19.43 -11.04 7.14
C MET A 135 18.06 -10.42 6.88
N SER A 136 17.39 -9.93 7.93
CA SER A 136 16.08 -9.28 7.80
C SER A 136 16.15 -7.99 6.98
N MET A 137 17.24 -7.22 7.09
CA MET A 137 17.47 -6.02 6.28
C MET A 137 17.55 -6.34 4.78
N ASN A 138 18.07 -7.51 4.40
CA ASN A 138 18.13 -7.94 3.00
C ASN A 138 16.76 -8.36 2.43
N LEU A 139 15.82 -8.79 3.29
CA LEU A 139 14.47 -9.20 2.87
C LEU A 139 13.42 -8.09 3.02
N GLU A 140 13.71 -7.06 3.81
CA GLU A 140 12.86 -5.89 3.93
C GLU A 140 12.61 -5.23 2.56
N GLY A 141 11.36 -4.86 2.31
CA GLY A 141 10.95 -4.21 1.07
C GLY A 141 10.72 -5.15 -0.11
N VAL A 142 11.08 -6.44 0.00
CA VAL A 142 10.82 -7.45 -1.04
C VAL A 142 9.31 -7.70 -1.16
N ALA A 143 8.82 -7.84 -2.39
CA ALA A 143 7.43 -8.20 -2.67
C ALA A 143 7.15 -9.64 -2.20
N ARG A 144 6.12 -9.81 -1.36
CA ARG A 144 5.77 -11.10 -0.75
C ARG A 144 4.57 -11.75 -1.42
N HIS A 145 3.52 -10.99 -1.65
CA HIS A 145 2.28 -11.48 -2.25
C HIS A 145 1.62 -10.38 -3.07
N SER A 146 0.84 -10.80 -4.06
CA SER A 146 -0.06 -9.94 -4.81
C SER A 146 -1.45 -9.94 -4.18
N GLY A 147 -2.08 -8.77 -4.13
CA GLY A 147 -3.48 -8.59 -3.75
C GLY A 147 -4.23 -7.79 -4.82
N ILE A 148 -5.53 -7.61 -4.61
CA ILE A 148 -6.35 -6.71 -5.43
C ILE A 148 -6.42 -5.36 -4.72
N HIS A 149 -6.27 -4.26 -5.46
CA HIS A 149 -6.43 -2.91 -4.93
C HIS A 149 -7.86 -2.70 -4.42
N ALA A 150 -7.99 -2.10 -3.24
CA ALA A 150 -9.28 -1.89 -2.60
C ALA A 150 -10.20 -0.96 -3.41
N ALA A 151 -9.70 0.19 -3.88
CA ALA A 151 -10.51 1.17 -4.61
C ALA A 151 -10.43 1.08 -6.14
N ALA A 152 -9.23 1.08 -6.71
CA ALA A 152 -9.03 1.35 -8.13
C ALA A 152 -9.48 0.25 -9.10
N VAL A 153 -10.17 0.68 -10.15
CA VAL A 153 -10.57 -0.10 -11.32
C VAL A 153 -10.11 0.67 -12.56
N ILE A 154 -9.53 -0.04 -13.52
CA ILE A 154 -9.11 0.49 -14.81
C ILE A 154 -10.23 0.23 -15.82
N VAL A 155 -10.54 1.25 -16.62
CA VAL A 155 -11.38 1.16 -17.82
C VAL A 155 -10.52 1.64 -18.99
N ALA A 156 -10.32 0.79 -19.99
CA ALA A 156 -9.51 1.10 -21.16
C ALA A 156 -10.35 1.24 -22.44
N ASP A 157 -9.79 1.89 -23.45
CA ASP A 157 -10.39 2.04 -24.79
C ASP A 157 -10.25 0.77 -25.66
N ARG A 158 -9.41 -0.18 -25.24
CA ARG A 158 -9.16 -1.48 -25.87
C ARG A 158 -9.09 -2.57 -24.81
N ASP A 159 -8.92 -3.82 -25.24
CA ASP A 159 -8.57 -4.93 -24.36
C ASP A 159 -7.35 -4.57 -23.51
N ILE A 160 -7.45 -4.77 -22.19
CA ILE A 160 -6.39 -4.43 -21.22
C ILE A 160 -5.07 -5.12 -21.59
N THR A 161 -5.14 -6.30 -22.20
CA THR A 161 -3.95 -7.07 -22.63
C THR A 161 -3.12 -6.37 -23.72
N HIS A 162 -3.68 -5.35 -24.39
CA HIS A 162 -2.92 -4.48 -25.28
C HIS A 162 -1.91 -3.61 -24.53
N TYR A 163 -2.18 -3.29 -23.26
CA TYR A 163 -1.38 -2.40 -22.42
C TYR A 163 -0.58 -3.14 -21.35
N ALA A 164 -1.19 -4.14 -20.70
CA ALA A 164 -0.59 -4.83 -19.57
C ALA A 164 -1.09 -6.29 -19.45
N PRO A 165 -0.23 -7.22 -18.96
CA PRO A 165 -0.68 -8.57 -18.66
C PRO A 165 -1.66 -8.59 -17.48
N LEU A 166 -2.57 -9.55 -17.49
CA LEU A 166 -3.55 -9.76 -16.44
C LEU A 166 -3.14 -10.89 -15.49
N MET A 167 -3.47 -10.71 -14.20
CA MET A 167 -3.38 -11.76 -13.19
C MET A 167 -4.80 -12.13 -12.75
N ARG A 168 -5.11 -13.42 -12.74
CA ARG A 168 -6.34 -13.90 -12.09
C ARG A 168 -6.08 -14.04 -10.60
N PRO A 169 -6.99 -13.57 -9.72
CA PRO A 169 -6.84 -13.81 -8.29
C PRO A 169 -6.75 -15.31 -8.01
N SER A 170 -5.86 -15.68 -7.09
CA SER A 170 -5.86 -17.02 -6.50
C SER A 170 -7.21 -17.21 -5.81
N LYS A 171 -8.02 -18.13 -6.34
CA LYS A 171 -9.33 -18.47 -5.77
C LYS A 171 -9.20 -18.72 -4.25
N GLY A 172 -10.06 -18.07 -3.47
CA GLY A 172 -10.61 -18.70 -2.27
C GLY A 172 -11.62 -19.77 -2.68
#